data_AF-A0AAX2HBJ2-F1
#
_entry.id   AF-A0AAX2HBJ2-F1
#
_cell.length_a   1.000
_cell.length_b   1.000
_cell.length_c   1.000
_cell.angle_alpha   90.00
_cell.angle_beta   90.00
_cell.angle_gamma   90.00
#
_symmetry.space_group_name_H-M   'P 1'
#
loop_
_entity.id
_entity.type
_entity.pdbx_description
1 polymer ?
#
loop_
_entity_poly.entity_id
_entity_poly.type
_entity_poly.pdbx_seq_one_letter_code
_entity_poly.pdbx_strand_id
1 'polypeptide(L)'
;MGLSSCPCKSDCDKILADAGLDVDTHGNLTKRNKGTQYDSHHIYQDNTVTSVPGYKHREAIAITLQGRNMDGTTRGTQHYKASQAQNNSASGGILGSETTIAFKALRSAGIGSKESKCAVLKARGYLSGLGANSGTTTNFPKNRKAR
;
A
#
# COMPACT_ATOMS: atom_id res chain seq x y z
N MET A 1 24.22 -3.36 -6.65
CA MET A 1 23.56 -2.44 -7.61
C MET A 1 22.22 -2.04 -6.99
N GLY A 2 22.09 -0.94 -6.26
CA GLY A 2 22.36 0.45 -6.65
C GLY A 2 21.01 1.14 -6.76
N LEU A 3 20.47 1.67 -5.65
CA LEU A 3 19.17 2.38 -5.54
C LEU A 3 19.22 3.78 -6.23
N SER A 4 19.97 3.92 -7.32
CA SER A 4 20.38 5.21 -7.90
C SER A 4 19.46 5.71 -9.02
N SER A 5 18.28 5.12 -9.19
CA SER A 5 17.27 5.62 -10.11
C SER A 5 15.92 5.56 -9.40
N CYS A 6 15.76 6.39 -8.38
CA CYS A 6 14.41 6.79 -7.98
C CYS A 6 13.90 7.68 -9.12
N PRO A 7 12.82 7.30 -9.83
CA PRO A 7 12.13 8.25 -10.70
C PRO A 7 11.78 9.48 -9.85
N CYS A 8 11.95 10.68 -10.40
CA CYS A 8 11.56 11.89 -9.69
C CYS A 8 10.07 11.77 -9.28
N LYS A 9 9.64 12.49 -8.25
CA LYS A 9 8.24 12.41 -7.76
C LYS A 9 7.22 12.61 -8.90
N SER A 10 7.55 13.48 -9.86
CA SER A 10 6.80 13.70 -11.12
C SER A 10 6.76 12.48 -12.05
N ASP A 11 7.85 11.73 -12.14
CA ASP A 11 7.93 10.53 -12.97
C ASP A 11 7.10 9.41 -12.36
N CYS A 12 6.99 9.35 -11.04
CA CYS A 12 6.19 8.35 -10.36
C CYS A 12 4.69 8.51 -10.61
N ASP A 13 4.16 9.74 -10.61
CA ASP A 13 2.75 9.95 -10.96
C ASP A 13 2.48 9.54 -12.42
N LYS A 14 3.42 9.82 -13.33
CA LYS A 14 3.32 9.38 -14.73
C LYS A 14 3.40 7.85 -14.88
N ILE A 15 4.35 7.19 -14.21
CA ILE A 15 4.50 5.73 -14.23
C ILE A 15 3.22 5.04 -13.74
N LEU A 16 2.60 5.57 -12.68
CA LEU A 16 1.35 5.03 -12.16
C LEU A 16 0.19 5.25 -13.15
N ALA A 17 0.08 6.44 -13.74
CA ALA A 17 -0.94 6.76 -14.73
C ALA A 17 -0.80 5.91 -16.01
N ASP A 18 0.41 5.79 -16.56
CA ASP A 18 0.72 4.98 -17.76
C ASP A 18 0.41 3.49 -17.53
N ALA A 19 0.56 3.01 -16.28
CA ALA A 19 0.19 1.66 -15.88
C ALA A 19 -1.31 1.47 -15.58
N GLY A 20 -2.12 2.54 -15.68
CA GLY A 20 -3.55 2.51 -15.34
C GLY A 20 -3.82 2.29 -13.84
N LEU A 21 -2.86 2.62 -12.97
CA LEU A 21 -2.97 2.41 -11.53
C LEU A 21 -3.48 3.67 -10.85
N ASP A 22 -4.68 3.54 -10.28
CA ASP A 22 -5.31 4.62 -9.55
C ASP A 22 -4.84 4.64 -8.08
N VAL A 23 -4.09 5.68 -7.73
CA VAL A 23 -3.47 5.89 -6.40
C VAL A 23 -3.88 7.24 -5.85
N ASP A 24 -4.69 7.22 -4.80
CA ASP A 24 -5.30 8.38 -4.16
C ASP A 24 -5.55 8.03 -2.67
N THR A 25 -6.18 8.92 -1.92
CA THR A 25 -6.61 8.66 -0.55
C THR A 25 -7.64 7.53 -0.50
N HIS A 26 -7.61 6.73 0.58
CA HIS A 26 -8.55 5.63 0.79
C HIS A 26 -10.01 6.08 0.71
N GLY A 27 -10.33 7.26 1.24
CA GLY A 27 -11.68 7.83 1.18
C GLY A 27 -12.15 8.14 -0.25
N ASN A 28 -11.26 8.67 -1.10
CA ASN A 28 -11.57 8.98 -2.49
C ASN A 28 -11.76 7.69 -3.31
N LEU A 29 -10.83 6.74 -3.18
CA LEU A 29 -10.92 5.46 -3.90
C LEU A 29 -12.15 4.66 -3.49
N THR A 30 -12.49 4.64 -2.20
CA THR A 30 -13.71 3.96 -1.72
C THR A 30 -14.98 4.54 -2.35
N LYS A 31 -15.05 5.87 -2.50
CA LYS A 31 -16.18 6.53 -3.17
C LYS A 31 -16.20 6.21 -4.66
N ARG A 32 -15.05 6.28 -5.33
CA ARG A 32 -14.90 6.06 -6.78
C ARG A 32 -15.21 4.62 -7.19
N ASN A 33 -14.81 3.65 -6.38
CA ASN A 33 -14.98 2.23 -6.67
C ASN A 33 -16.32 1.65 -6.19
N LYS A 34 -17.18 2.47 -5.57
CA LYS A 34 -18.47 2.02 -5.03
C LYS A 34 -19.33 1.38 -6.12
N GLY A 35 -19.76 0.13 -5.90
CA GLY A 35 -20.58 -0.62 -6.84
C GLY A 35 -19.80 -1.31 -7.96
N THR A 36 -18.46 -1.27 -7.93
CA THR A 36 -17.58 -1.97 -8.87
C THR A 36 -17.01 -3.25 -8.26
N GLN A 37 -16.25 -4.01 -9.05
CA GLN A 37 -15.46 -5.16 -8.58
C GLN A 37 -14.11 -4.77 -7.95
N TYR A 38 -13.81 -3.47 -7.90
CA TYR A 38 -12.57 -2.93 -7.37
C TYR A 38 -12.78 -2.37 -5.97
N ASP A 39 -11.73 -2.43 -5.16
CA ASP A 39 -11.71 -1.94 -3.79
C ASP A 39 -10.50 -1.03 -3.59
N SER A 40 -10.60 -0.14 -2.61
CA SER A 40 -9.45 0.62 -2.14
C SER A 40 -8.60 -0.25 -1.20
N HIS A 41 -7.32 -0.40 -1.50
CA HIS A 41 -6.37 -1.14 -0.67
C HIS A 41 -5.30 -0.19 -0.11
N HIS A 42 -5.19 -0.08 1.21
CA HIS A 42 -4.11 0.72 1.83
C HIS A 42 -2.74 0.15 1.48
N ILE A 43 -1.86 1.00 0.95
CA ILE A 43 -0.51 0.57 0.53
C ILE A 43 0.32 0.13 1.74
N TYR A 44 0.31 0.93 2.80
CA TYR A 44 0.74 0.49 4.13
C TYR A 44 -0.45 -0.13 4.83
N GLN A 45 -0.28 -1.29 5.48
CA GLN A 45 -1.38 -1.91 6.21
C GLN A 45 -1.90 -0.95 7.28
N ASP A 46 -3.19 -0.60 7.23
CA ASP A 46 -3.79 0.43 8.08
C ASP A 46 -3.45 0.24 9.57
N ASN A 47 -3.67 -0.97 10.09
CA ASN A 47 -3.39 -1.32 11.49
C ASN A 47 -1.93 -1.11 11.93
N THR A 48 -0.96 -1.08 11.02
CA THR A 48 0.45 -0.88 11.40
C THR A 48 0.75 0.61 11.59
N VAL A 49 0.10 1.49 10.83
CA VAL A 49 0.40 2.93 10.81
C VAL A 49 -0.56 3.76 11.67
N THR A 50 -1.56 3.15 12.30
CA THR A 50 -2.47 3.85 13.23
C THR A 50 -1.78 4.48 14.44
N SER A 51 -0.57 4.04 14.80
CA SER A 51 0.23 4.64 15.88
C SER A 51 0.95 5.93 15.47
N VAL A 52 0.97 6.28 14.18
CA VAL A 52 1.63 7.49 13.69
C VAL A 52 0.77 8.72 14.05
N PRO A 53 1.32 9.72 14.78
CA PRO A 53 0.56 10.93 15.12
C PRO A 53 -0.01 11.64 13.88
N GLY A 54 -1.28 12.05 13.96
CA GLY A 54 -1.96 12.71 12.84
C GLY A 54 -2.40 11.77 11.71
N TYR A 55 -2.13 10.47 11.80
CA TYR A 55 -2.63 9.49 10.83
C TYR A 55 -4.15 9.47 10.81
N LYS A 56 -4.71 9.52 9.60
CA LYS A 56 -6.14 9.39 9.38
C LYS A 56 -6.40 8.34 8.31
N HIS A 57 -7.13 7.30 8.70
CA HIS A 57 -7.49 6.16 7.86
C HIS A 57 -8.02 6.55 6.47
N ARG A 58 -8.86 7.59 6.37
CA ARG A 58 -9.45 8.04 5.09
C ARG A 58 -8.52 8.88 4.23
N GLU A 59 -7.52 9.52 4.82
CA GLU A 59 -6.53 10.36 4.12
C GLU A 59 -5.28 9.57 3.72
N ALA A 60 -5.08 8.39 4.31
CA ALA A 60 -4.00 7.50 3.97
C ALA A 60 -4.02 7.10 2.48
N ILE A 61 -2.85 7.07 1.86
CA ILE A 61 -2.71 6.73 0.45
C ILE A 61 -2.97 5.23 0.24
N ALA A 62 -3.85 4.95 -0.70
CA ALA A 62 -4.28 3.63 -1.10
C ALA A 62 -4.17 3.48 -2.62
N ILE A 63 -4.37 2.27 -3.10
CA ILE A 63 -4.40 1.92 -4.52
C ILE A 63 -5.68 1.15 -4.83
N THR A 64 -6.25 1.38 -6.01
CA THR A 64 -7.38 0.60 -6.51
C THR A 64 -6.88 -0.77 -6.96
N LEU A 65 -7.39 -1.83 -6.32
CA LEU A 65 -7.11 -3.22 -6.69
C LEU A 65 -8.41 -3.95 -6.95
N GLN A 66 -8.41 -4.93 -7.85
CA GLN A 66 -9.55 -5.82 -7.97
C GLN A 66 -9.80 -6.52 -6.63
N GLY A 67 -11.00 -6.30 -6.08
CA GLY A 67 -11.44 -6.84 -4.80
C GLY A 67 -12.29 -8.10 -4.95
N ARG A 68 -13.05 -8.17 -6.05
CA ARG A 68 -13.97 -9.28 -6.36
C ARG A 68 -13.72 -9.86 -7.75
N ASN A 69 -13.89 -11.17 -7.85
CA ASN A 69 -13.99 -11.91 -9.10
C ASN A 69 -15.38 -11.70 -9.72
N MET A 70 -15.57 -12.14 -10.97
CA MET A 70 -16.87 -12.05 -11.66
C MET A 70 -17.99 -12.83 -10.95
N ASP A 71 -17.63 -13.89 -10.24
CA ASP A 71 -18.54 -14.71 -9.43
C ASP A 71 -18.81 -14.12 -8.02
N GLY A 72 -18.28 -12.92 -7.72
CA GLY A 72 -18.43 -12.25 -6.43
C GLY A 72 -17.49 -12.75 -5.33
N THR A 73 -16.69 -13.78 -5.58
CA THR A 73 -15.70 -14.26 -4.60
C THR A 73 -14.49 -13.32 -4.52
N THR A 74 -13.74 -13.37 -3.41
CA THR A 74 -12.57 -12.50 -3.19
C THR A 74 -11.24 -13.25 -3.29
N ARG A 75 -11.25 -14.58 -3.21
CA ARG A 75 -10.01 -15.36 -3.17
C ARG A 75 -9.29 -15.27 -4.51
N GLY A 76 -7.98 -15.03 -4.45
CA GLY A 76 -7.11 -14.94 -5.63
C GLY A 76 -7.14 -13.58 -6.35
N THR A 77 -7.98 -12.64 -5.92
CA THR A 77 -7.99 -11.27 -6.45
C THR A 77 -6.72 -10.51 -6.07
N GLN A 78 -6.47 -9.38 -6.73
CA GLN A 78 -5.31 -8.53 -6.45
C GLN A 78 -5.32 -8.03 -5.01
N HIS A 79 -6.47 -7.54 -4.53
CA HIS A 79 -6.63 -7.10 -3.15
C HIS A 79 -6.33 -8.25 -2.18
N TYR A 80 -6.92 -9.43 -2.39
CA TYR A 80 -6.70 -10.58 -1.53
C TYR A 80 -5.21 -10.95 -1.43
N LYS A 81 -4.50 -10.99 -2.57
CA LYS A 81 -3.06 -11.30 -2.59
C LYS A 81 -2.22 -10.26 -1.84
N ALA A 82 -2.53 -8.97 -1.98
CA ALA A 82 -1.84 -7.92 -1.24
C ALA A 82 -2.08 -8.04 0.28
N SER A 83 -3.34 -8.24 0.69
CA SER A 83 -3.70 -8.42 2.11
C SER A 83 -3.03 -9.65 2.71
N GLN A 84 -2.95 -10.77 1.97
CA GLN A 84 -2.24 -11.96 2.43
C GLN A 84 -0.74 -11.72 2.61
N ALA A 85 -0.10 -10.94 1.72
CA ALA A 85 1.31 -10.60 1.86
C ALA A 85 1.57 -9.69 3.08
N GLN A 86 0.68 -8.73 3.35
CA GLN A 86 0.75 -7.90 4.56
C GLN A 86 0.53 -8.73 5.83
N ASN A 87 -0.51 -9.58 5.85
CA ASN A 87 -0.90 -10.36 7.04
C ASN A 87 0.08 -11.49 7.38
N ASN A 88 0.84 -12.00 6.41
CA ASN A 88 1.77 -13.12 6.62
C ASN A 88 3.24 -12.67 6.75
N SER A 89 3.50 -11.36 6.83
CA SER A 89 4.86 -10.87 7.05
C SER A 89 5.34 -11.17 8.47
N ALA A 90 6.49 -11.82 8.59
CA ALA A 90 7.19 -12.01 9.87
C ALA A 90 7.94 -10.75 10.34
N SER A 91 8.10 -9.76 9.45
CA SER A 91 8.72 -8.47 9.77
C SER A 91 7.67 -7.41 10.07
N GLY A 92 8.08 -6.32 10.71
CA GLY A 92 7.22 -5.16 11.00
C GLY A 92 7.76 -4.33 12.15
N GLY A 93 6.91 -3.48 12.73
CA GLY A 93 7.20 -2.75 13.97
C GLY A 93 7.97 -1.43 13.80
N ILE A 94 8.51 -1.17 12.61
CA ILE A 94 9.05 0.13 12.20
C ILE A 94 8.64 0.44 10.76
N LEU A 95 8.53 1.72 10.44
CA LEU A 95 8.07 2.16 9.12
C LEU A 95 8.96 1.68 7.97
N GLY A 96 10.27 1.53 8.17
CA GLY A 96 11.18 0.95 7.18
C GLY A 96 10.84 -0.49 6.81
N SER A 97 10.49 -1.32 7.80
CA SER A 97 10.02 -2.69 7.60
C SER A 97 8.67 -2.70 6.88
N GLU A 98 7.73 -1.85 7.33
CA GLU A 98 6.42 -1.72 6.69
C GLU A 98 6.51 -1.23 5.23
N THR A 99 7.52 -0.41 4.89
CA THR A 99 7.81 0.01 3.51
C THR A 99 8.14 -1.19 2.63
N THR A 100 8.95 -2.12 3.15
CA THR A 100 9.32 -3.34 2.42
C THR A 100 8.13 -4.28 2.27
N ILE A 101 7.28 -4.37 3.29
CA ILE A 101 6.06 -5.19 3.27
C ILE A 101 5.06 -4.63 2.27
N ALA A 102 4.84 -3.31 2.27
CA ALA A 102 4.00 -2.62 1.30
C ALA A 102 4.45 -2.90 -0.14
N PHE A 103 5.75 -2.78 -0.42
CA PHE A 103 6.31 -3.12 -1.74
C PHE A 103 6.03 -4.58 -2.11
N LYS A 104 6.32 -5.53 -1.22
CA LYS A 104 6.07 -6.96 -1.47
C LYS A 104 4.58 -7.24 -1.70
N ALA A 105 3.69 -6.57 -0.97
CA ALA A 105 2.24 -6.74 -1.12
C ALA A 105 1.74 -6.32 -2.49
N LEU A 106 2.19 -5.17 -3.01
CA LEU A 106 1.85 -4.73 -4.37
C LEU A 106 2.41 -5.70 -5.42
N ARG A 107 3.64 -6.19 -5.24
CA ARG A 107 4.21 -7.23 -6.11
C ARG A 107 3.38 -8.51 -6.10
N SER A 108 2.90 -8.94 -4.93
CA SER A 108 2.00 -10.09 -4.80
C SER A 108 0.64 -9.88 -5.47
N ALA A 109 0.15 -8.64 -5.54
CA ALA A 109 -1.03 -8.27 -6.31
C ALA A 109 -0.82 -8.24 -7.83
N GLY A 110 0.40 -8.53 -8.31
CA GLY A 110 0.76 -8.51 -9.72
C GLY A 110 1.19 -7.15 -10.25
N ILE A 111 1.33 -6.14 -9.39
CA ILE A 111 1.78 -4.80 -9.78
C ILE A 111 3.27 -4.83 -10.13
N GLY A 112 3.66 -4.14 -11.20
CA GLY A 112 5.05 -4.04 -11.67
C GLY A 112 6.02 -3.44 -10.63
N SER A 113 7.33 -3.67 -10.80
CA SER A 113 8.34 -3.31 -9.80
C SER A 113 8.53 -1.79 -9.69
N LYS A 114 8.49 -1.09 -10.83
CA LYS A 114 8.64 0.37 -10.87
C LYS A 114 7.40 1.04 -10.27
N GLU A 115 6.24 0.55 -10.64
CA GLU A 115 4.92 0.99 -10.21
C GLU A 115 4.75 0.78 -8.70
N SER A 116 5.12 -0.40 -8.20
CA SER A 116 5.09 -0.71 -6.77
C SER A 116 6.00 0.23 -5.97
N LYS A 117 7.20 0.54 -6.48
CA LYS A 117 8.08 1.52 -5.83
C LYS A 117 7.45 2.90 -5.79
N CYS A 118 6.88 3.37 -6.90
CA CYS A 118 6.25 4.68 -6.98
C CYS A 118 5.02 4.81 -6.07
N ALA A 119 4.15 3.80 -6.03
CA ALA A 119 3.01 3.76 -5.13
C ALA A 119 3.45 3.81 -3.66
N VAL A 120 4.47 3.02 -3.28
CA VAL A 120 5.03 3.03 -1.92
C VAL A 120 5.68 4.36 -1.59
N LEU A 121 6.42 4.99 -2.52
CA LEU A 121 7.01 6.32 -2.30
C LEU A 121 5.95 7.39 -2.08
N LYS A 122 4.84 7.35 -2.83
CA LYS A 122 3.72 8.27 -2.65
C LYS A 122 3.08 8.10 -1.27
N ALA A 123 2.81 6.86 -0.86
CA ALA A 123 2.26 6.57 0.47
C ALA A 123 3.23 6.91 1.61
N ARG A 124 4.53 6.67 1.43
CA ARG A 124 5.57 7.08 2.37
C ARG A 124 5.66 8.59 2.48
N GLY A 125 5.45 9.33 1.38
CA GLY A 125 5.41 10.78 1.36
C GLY A 125 4.32 11.36 2.27
N TYR A 126 3.13 10.74 2.29
CA TYR A 126 2.06 11.10 3.23
C TYR A 126 2.51 10.93 4.69
N LEU A 127 3.04 9.75 5.04
CA LEU A 127 3.51 9.47 6.41
C LEU A 127 4.68 10.38 6.81
N SER A 128 5.58 10.68 5.87
CA SER A 128 6.67 11.64 6.10
C SER A 128 6.18 13.06 6.33
N GLY A 129 5.08 13.47 5.68
CA GLY A 129 4.41 14.75 5.94
C GLY A 129 3.82 14.85 7.35
N LEU A 130 3.54 13.70 7.98
CA LEU A 130 3.14 13.60 9.40
C LEU A 130 4.35 13.53 10.36
N GLY A 131 5.58 13.66 9.85
CA GLY A 131 6.80 13.59 10.65
C GLY A 131 7.34 12.17 10.88
N ALA A 132 6.74 11.14 10.27
CA ALA A 132 7.24 9.77 10.37
C ALA A 132 8.49 9.55 9.48
N ASN A 133 9.42 8.73 9.94
CA ASN A 133 10.62 8.34 9.21
C ASN A 133 10.84 6.82 9.30
N SER A 134 11.88 6.30 8.64
CA SER A 134 12.13 4.84 8.59
C SER A 134 12.21 4.17 9.98
N GLY A 135 12.64 4.90 11.01
CA GLY A 135 12.78 4.42 12.37
C GLY A 135 11.54 4.64 13.25
N THR A 136 10.49 5.30 12.74
CA THR A 136 9.24 5.49 13.49
C THR A 136 8.62 4.14 13.81
N THR A 137 8.37 3.90 15.09
CA THR A 137 7.68 2.71 15.59
C THR A 137 6.27 2.62 15.01
N THR A 138 5.94 1.45 14.47
CA THR A 138 4.62 1.11 13.95
C THR A 138 4.02 -0.01 14.80
N ASN A 139 2.70 -0.10 14.83
CA ASN A 139 2.03 -1.23 15.45
C ASN A 139 2.42 -2.53 14.73
N PHE A 140 2.68 -3.59 15.50
CA PHE A 140 2.82 -4.94 14.98
C PHE A 140 1.47 -5.66 15.11
N PRO A 141 0.76 -5.97 14.01
CA PRO A 141 -0.54 -6.60 14.09
C PRO A 141 -0.44 -7.97 14.77
N LYS A 142 -1.25 -8.19 15.81
CA LYS A 142 -1.27 -9.45 16.60
C LYS A 142 -1.52 -10.70 15.74
N ASN A 143 -2.12 -10.53 14.56
CA ASN A 143 -2.46 -11.61 13.63
C ASN A 143 -1.29 -12.00 12.71
N ARG A 144 -0.23 -11.19 12.61
CA ARG A 144 1.01 -11.60 11.96
C ARG A 144 1.71 -12.56 12.91
N LYS A 145 1.81 -13.84 12.55
CA LYS A 145 2.58 -14.80 13.36
C LYS A 145 4.03 -14.32 13.39
N ALA A 146 4.48 -13.81 14.53
CA ALA A 146 5.90 -13.82 14.85
C ALA A 146 6.34 -15.28 14.77
N ARG A 147 7.20 -15.59 13.82
CA ARG A 147 7.75 -16.94 13.65
C ARG A 147 9.04 -17.03 14.43
#